data_AF-A0A966J1Z1-F1
#
_entry.id   AF-A0A966J1Z1-F1
#
_cell.length_a   1.000
_cell.length_b   1.000
_cell.length_c   1.000
_cell.angle_alpha   90.00
_cell.angle_beta   90.00
_cell.angle_gamma   90.00
#
_symmetry.space_group_name_H-M   'P 1'
#
loop_
_entity.id
_entity.type
_entity.pdbx_description
1 polymer ?
#
loop_
_entity_poly.entity_id
_entity_poly.type
_entity_poly.pdbx_seq_one_letter_code
_entity_poly.pdbx_strand_id
1 'polypeptide(L)'
;MQGSAAGSEAGDPRTVLRHELAHLALHEAMGPLPPRWFDEGYASVAAGEWSREQAFETSVGMVWRTLPTLAQLEDGFIGGGVEAGWSYAMAHRVVSELEALGGEAGLTNLLTYWRQTGSFDKAVRAAYGMTGEAFEKHWRSRTRARYGALSFVANVS
;
A
#
# COMPACT_ATOMS: atom_id res chain seq x y z
N MET A 1 28.29 -18.13 -8.94
CA MET A 1 27.10 -17.31 -8.61
C MET A 1 25.88 -18.00 -9.21
N GLN A 2 25.25 -18.88 -8.44
CA GLN A 2 24.04 -19.60 -8.85
C GLN A 2 22.88 -19.07 -8.00
N GLY A 3 21.81 -18.67 -8.68
CA GLY A 3 20.62 -18.10 -8.03
C GLY A 3 19.57 -17.57 -9.00
N SER A 4 19.75 -17.67 -10.32
CA SER A 4 18.79 -17.14 -11.30
C SER A 4 17.65 -18.11 -11.67
N ALA A 5 17.57 -19.29 -11.03
CA ALA A 5 16.58 -20.31 -11.42
C ALA A 5 16.14 -21.20 -10.24
N ALA A 6 16.00 -20.63 -9.04
CA ALA A 6 15.10 -21.20 -8.06
C ALA A 6 13.80 -20.40 -8.14
N GLY A 7 12.78 -20.96 -8.79
CA GLY A 7 11.42 -20.48 -8.63
C GLY A 7 10.95 -20.78 -7.21
N SER A 8 11.42 -20.00 -6.24
CA SER A 8 10.83 -19.99 -4.92
C SER A 8 9.57 -19.13 -4.99
N GLU A 9 8.48 -19.61 -4.40
CA GLU A 9 7.28 -18.83 -4.06
C GLU A 9 7.57 -17.47 -3.38
N ALA A 10 8.82 -17.25 -2.93
CA ALA A 10 9.32 -16.08 -2.23
C ALA A 10 9.62 -14.83 -3.11
N GLY A 11 9.52 -14.88 -4.45
CA GLY A 11 9.78 -13.72 -5.33
C GLY A 11 11.26 -13.41 -5.60
N ASP A 12 11.56 -12.27 -6.25
CA ASP A 12 12.94 -11.83 -6.54
C ASP A 12 13.68 -11.41 -5.25
N PRO A 13 14.80 -12.05 -4.88
CA PRO A 13 15.56 -11.71 -3.68
C PRO A 13 16.01 -10.25 -3.60
N ARG A 14 16.23 -9.58 -4.74
CA ARG A 14 16.59 -8.15 -4.77
C ARG A 14 15.43 -7.27 -4.36
N THR A 15 14.21 -7.65 -4.73
CA THR A 15 12.99 -6.95 -4.33
C THR A 15 12.76 -7.15 -2.84
N VAL A 16 12.86 -8.38 -2.35
CA VAL A 16 12.77 -8.69 -0.91
C VAL A 16 13.78 -7.87 -0.11
N LEU A 17 15.04 -7.82 -0.54
CA LEU A 17 16.06 -7.03 0.17
C LEU A 17 15.72 -5.54 0.22
N ARG A 18 15.17 -4.96 -0.87
CA ARG A 18 14.73 -3.55 -0.87
C ARG A 18 13.56 -3.32 0.07
N HIS A 19 12.63 -4.28 0.15
CA HIS A 19 11.49 -4.23 1.07
C HIS A 19 11.96 -4.19 2.52
N GLU A 20 12.85 -5.10 2.91
CA GLU A 20 13.41 -5.14 4.26
C GLU A 20 14.23 -3.87 4.60
N LEU A 21 15.01 -3.36 3.64
CA LEU A 21 15.74 -2.09 3.82
C LEU A 21 14.80 -0.90 3.99
N ALA A 22 13.65 -0.91 3.32
CA ALA A 22 12.66 0.15 3.43
C ALA A 22 12.01 0.17 4.82
N HIS A 23 11.72 -0.99 5.42
CA HIS A 23 11.28 -1.06 6.83
C HIS A 23 12.30 -0.44 7.78
N LEU A 24 13.59 -0.78 7.61
CA LEU A 24 14.65 -0.23 8.45
C LEU A 24 14.75 1.29 8.32
N ALA A 25 14.74 1.80 7.09
CA ALA A 25 14.80 3.24 6.83
C ALA A 25 13.56 3.97 7.40
N LEU A 26 12.37 3.40 7.24
CA LEU A 26 11.15 3.99 7.77
C LEU A 26 11.16 4.01 9.31
N HIS A 27 11.54 2.91 9.95
CA HIS A 27 11.63 2.82 11.40
C HIS A 27 12.70 3.75 11.98
N GLU A 28 13.84 3.92 11.30
CA GLU A 28 14.85 4.91 11.71
C GLU A 28 14.29 6.34 11.67
N ALA A 29 13.54 6.68 10.61
CA ALA A 29 12.97 8.02 10.46
C ALA A 29 11.77 8.29 11.38
N MET A 30 10.88 7.31 11.53
CA MET A 30 9.54 7.49 12.10
C MET A 30 9.33 6.84 13.46
N GLY A 31 10.22 5.93 13.88
CA GLY A 31 10.00 5.10 15.06
C GLY A 31 8.67 4.33 14.97
N PRO A 32 7.89 4.21 16.05
CA PRO A 32 6.65 3.43 16.08
C PRO A 32 5.42 4.21 15.57
N LEU A 33 5.61 5.38 14.95
CA LEU A 33 4.49 6.22 14.50
C LEU A 33 3.64 5.57 13.40
N PRO A 34 4.22 4.95 12.35
CA PRO A 34 3.43 4.39 11.28
C PRO A 34 2.68 3.12 11.76
N PRO A 35 1.38 2.99 11.48
CA PRO A 35 0.66 1.74 11.65
C PRO A 35 1.19 0.69 10.66
N ARG A 36 0.92 -0.59 10.93
CA ARG A 36 1.47 -1.68 10.13
C ARG A 36 1.08 -1.58 8.66
N TRP A 37 -0.15 -1.20 8.35
CA TRP A 37 -0.55 -1.04 6.96
C TRP A 37 0.31 -0.02 6.19
N PHE A 38 0.79 1.04 6.86
CA PHE A 38 1.62 2.04 6.21
C PHE A 38 3.05 1.52 6.04
N ASP A 39 3.60 0.86 7.06
CA ASP A 39 4.93 0.27 7.03
C ASP A 39 5.07 -0.74 5.88
N GLU A 40 4.14 -1.69 5.79
CA GLU A 40 4.12 -2.71 4.73
C GLU A 40 3.89 -2.09 3.34
N GLY A 41 3.00 -1.10 3.25
CA GLY A 41 2.72 -0.40 2.00
C GLY A 41 3.92 0.42 1.50
N TYR A 42 4.58 1.14 2.41
CA TYR A 42 5.79 1.91 2.11
C TYR A 42 6.92 1.02 1.63
N ALA A 43 7.16 -0.08 2.33
CA ALA A 43 8.18 -1.05 1.94
C ALA A 43 7.90 -1.65 0.55
N SER A 44 6.63 -1.98 0.27
CA SER A 44 6.20 -2.50 -1.03
C SER A 44 6.43 -1.48 -2.17
N VAL A 45 6.09 -0.21 -1.95
CA VAL A 45 6.28 0.87 -2.93
C VAL A 45 7.77 1.13 -3.18
N ALA A 46 8.56 1.26 -2.11
CA ALA A 46 10.00 1.51 -2.19
C ALA A 46 10.77 0.35 -2.87
N ALA A 47 10.30 -0.89 -2.69
CA ALA A 47 10.85 -2.07 -3.33
C ALA A 47 10.40 -2.25 -4.78
N GLY A 48 9.35 -1.55 -5.21
CA GLY A 48 8.73 -1.73 -6.53
C GLY A 48 7.97 -3.04 -6.67
N GLU A 49 7.20 -3.43 -5.65
CA GLU A 49 6.42 -4.69 -5.62
C GLU A 49 5.11 -4.66 -6.44
N TRP A 50 5.19 -4.24 -7.71
CA TRP A 50 4.02 -4.15 -8.60
C TRP A 50 3.32 -5.49 -8.88
N SER A 51 4.03 -6.62 -8.74
CA SER A 51 3.52 -7.95 -9.12
C SER A 51 2.44 -8.48 -8.17
N ARG A 52 2.47 -8.10 -6.88
CA ARG A 52 1.47 -8.54 -5.90
C ARG A 52 0.11 -7.88 -6.12
N GLU A 53 0.09 -6.59 -6.46
CA GLU A 53 -1.15 -5.87 -6.85
C GLU A 53 -1.77 -6.48 -8.11
N GLN A 54 -0.95 -6.80 -9.13
CA GLN A 54 -1.42 -7.42 -10.38
C GLN A 54 -1.99 -8.82 -10.17
N ALA A 55 -1.32 -9.66 -9.36
CA ALA A 55 -1.84 -10.98 -9.01
C ALA A 55 -3.21 -10.87 -8.31
N PHE A 56 -3.37 -9.87 -7.45
CA PHE A 56 -4.66 -9.57 -6.80
C PHE A 56 -5.71 -9.04 -7.80
N GLU A 57 -5.34 -8.15 -8.72
CA GLU A 57 -6.21 -7.63 -9.80
C GLU A 57 -6.80 -8.73 -10.69
N THR A 58 -6.06 -9.81 -10.94
CA THR A 58 -6.52 -10.94 -11.75
C THR A 58 -7.44 -11.92 -11.00
N SER A 59 -7.63 -11.75 -9.68
CA SER A 59 -8.42 -12.66 -8.85
C SER A 59 -9.93 -12.33 -8.93
N VAL A 60 -10.72 -13.19 -9.58
CA VAL A 60 -12.17 -12.99 -9.85
C VAL A 60 -13.02 -12.76 -8.58
N GLY A 61 -12.59 -13.24 -7.41
CA GLY A 61 -13.30 -13.05 -6.13
C GLY A 61 -13.25 -11.61 -5.58
N MET A 62 -12.51 -10.70 -6.21
CA MET A 62 -12.18 -9.38 -5.67
C MET A 62 -13.23 -8.30 -5.96
N VAL A 63 -13.88 -8.38 -7.12
CA VAL A 63 -14.87 -7.40 -7.59
C VAL A 63 -16.04 -7.22 -6.60
N TRP A 64 -16.29 -8.24 -5.78
CA TRP A 64 -17.37 -8.30 -4.80
C TRP A 64 -16.94 -7.99 -3.37
N ARG A 65 -15.64 -7.82 -3.09
CA ARG A 65 -15.17 -7.50 -1.73
C ARG A 65 -15.31 -6.00 -1.44
N THR A 66 -15.93 -5.69 -0.31
CA THR A 66 -15.97 -4.32 0.21
C THR A 66 -14.55 -3.84 0.50
N LEU A 67 -14.12 -2.73 -0.12
CA LEU A 67 -12.84 -2.11 0.21
C LEU A 67 -12.81 -1.73 1.70
N PRO A 68 -11.76 -2.13 2.45
CA PRO A 68 -11.65 -1.85 3.88
C PRO A 68 -11.49 -0.35 4.14
N THR A 69 -11.74 0.09 5.37
CA THR A 69 -11.21 1.36 5.89
C THR A 69 -9.73 1.20 6.23
N LEU A 70 -9.00 2.29 6.48
CA LEU A 70 -7.60 2.22 6.93
C LEU A 70 -7.47 1.51 8.29
N ALA A 71 -8.47 1.68 9.16
CA ALA A 71 -8.52 0.97 10.44
C ALA A 71 -8.73 -0.54 10.25
N GLN A 72 -9.66 -0.94 9.37
CA GLN A 72 -9.89 -2.36 9.06
C GLN A 72 -8.68 -3.00 8.37
N LEU A 73 -7.91 -2.22 7.64
CA LEU A 73 -6.68 -2.69 7.01
C LEU A 73 -5.64 -3.09 8.05
N GLU A 74 -5.51 -2.33 9.15
CA GLU A 74 -4.64 -2.67 10.28
C GLU A 74 -5.03 -4.02 10.90
N ASP A 75 -6.33 -4.23 11.15
CA ASP A 75 -6.85 -5.47 11.73
C ASP A 75 -6.58 -6.68 10.81
N GLY A 76 -6.58 -6.48 9.50
CA GLY A 76 -6.38 -7.52 8.49
C GLY A 76 -5.00 -8.20 8.54
N PHE A 77 -4.00 -7.55 9.13
CA PHE A 77 -2.66 -8.12 9.31
C PHE A 77 -2.57 -9.13 10.46
N ILE A 78 -3.58 -9.21 11.33
CA ILE A 78 -3.63 -10.14 12.46
C ILE A 78 -4.16 -11.52 12.05
N GLY A 79 -5.01 -11.58 11.00
CA GLY A 79 -5.77 -12.78 10.62
C GLY A 79 -5.00 -13.90 9.88
N GLY A 80 -3.82 -13.61 9.31
CA GLY A 80 -3.05 -14.57 8.52
C GLY A 80 -3.69 -15.00 7.20
N GLY A 81 -3.00 -15.83 6.41
CA GLY A 81 -3.54 -16.45 5.19
C GLY A 81 -3.95 -15.49 4.07
N VAL A 82 -5.06 -15.79 3.38
CA VAL A 82 -5.56 -15.02 2.22
C VAL A 82 -5.97 -13.59 2.61
N GLU A 83 -6.44 -13.38 3.84
CA GLU A 83 -6.76 -12.05 4.37
C GLU A 83 -5.51 -11.19 4.58
N ALA A 84 -4.38 -11.79 4.97
CA ALA A 84 -3.11 -11.10 5.04
C ALA A 84 -2.66 -10.64 3.64
N GLY A 85 -2.74 -11.53 2.63
CA GLY A 85 -2.39 -11.18 1.24
C GLY A 85 -3.18 -9.99 0.69
N TRP A 86 -4.48 -9.91 0.99
CA TRP A 86 -5.31 -8.75 0.65
C TRP A 86 -4.87 -7.48 1.35
N SER A 87 -4.52 -7.59 2.64
CA SER A 87 -4.07 -6.46 3.44
C SER A 87 -2.76 -5.89 2.91
N TYR A 88 -1.81 -6.73 2.49
CA TYR A 88 -0.59 -6.27 1.81
C TYR A 88 -0.90 -5.54 0.49
N ALA A 89 -1.77 -6.11 -0.36
CA ALA A 89 -2.11 -5.50 -1.64
C ALA A 89 -2.80 -4.13 -1.46
N MET A 90 -3.71 -4.02 -0.49
CA MET A 90 -4.38 -2.75 -0.17
C MET A 90 -3.44 -1.75 0.48
N ALA A 91 -2.54 -2.18 1.37
CA ALA A 91 -1.51 -1.34 1.96
C ALA A 91 -0.62 -0.68 0.89
N HIS A 92 -0.10 -1.48 -0.04
CA HIS A 92 0.63 -0.98 -1.20
C HIS A 92 -0.21 0.06 -1.96
N ARG A 93 -1.47 -0.28 -2.29
CA ARG A 93 -2.37 0.61 -3.03
C ARG A 93 -2.59 1.96 -2.34
N VAL A 94 -2.79 1.96 -1.02
CA VAL A 94 -2.98 3.19 -0.24
C VAL A 94 -1.74 4.06 -0.30
N VAL A 95 -0.54 3.48 -0.12
CA VAL A 95 0.71 4.24 -0.14
C VAL A 95 1.05 4.75 -1.54
N SER A 96 0.80 3.96 -2.59
CA SER A 96 0.94 4.41 -3.98
C SER A 96 0.01 5.60 -4.30
N GLU A 97 -1.19 5.65 -3.73
CA GLU A 97 -2.08 6.81 -3.92
C GLU A 97 -1.58 8.04 -3.14
N LEU A 98 -0.98 7.86 -1.95
CA LEU A 98 -0.34 8.96 -1.21
C LEU A 98 0.86 9.54 -1.98
N GLU A 99 1.70 8.67 -2.56
CA GLU A 99 2.81 9.07 -3.44
C GLU A 99 2.28 9.85 -4.65
N ALA A 100 1.27 9.32 -5.34
CA ALA A 100 0.68 9.98 -6.50
C ALA A 100 0.05 11.33 -6.19
N LEU A 101 -0.56 11.51 -5.01
CA LEU A 101 -1.22 12.76 -4.62
C LEU A 101 -0.25 13.93 -4.41
N GLY A 102 0.95 13.68 -3.88
CA GLY A 102 1.92 14.74 -3.60
C GLY A 102 3.08 14.83 -4.61
N GLY A 103 3.08 14.00 -5.65
CA GLY A 103 4.16 13.93 -6.62
C GLY A 103 5.50 13.56 -5.97
N GLU A 104 6.61 14.04 -6.56
CA GLU A 104 7.97 13.65 -6.15
C GLU A 104 8.29 13.93 -4.67
N ALA A 105 7.68 14.96 -4.08
CA ALA A 105 7.89 15.32 -2.67
C ALA A 105 6.78 14.85 -1.72
N GLY A 106 5.75 14.15 -2.24
CA GLY A 106 4.51 13.86 -1.51
C GLY A 106 4.71 13.07 -0.22
N LEU A 107 5.29 11.88 -0.34
CA LEU A 107 5.59 11.03 0.82
C LEU A 107 6.58 11.68 1.78
N THR A 108 7.61 12.36 1.26
CA THR A 108 8.59 13.08 2.08
C THR A 108 7.93 14.16 2.95
N ASN A 109 7.04 14.95 2.37
CA ASN A 109 6.28 15.96 3.09
C ASN A 109 5.33 15.33 4.12
N LEU A 110 4.61 14.27 3.74
CA LEU A 110 3.74 13.53 4.65
C LEU A 110 4.50 13.01 5.87
N LEU A 111 5.62 12.31 5.67
CA LEU A 111 6.45 11.77 6.76
C LEU A 111 6.98 12.89 7.66
N THR A 112 7.42 14.00 7.07
CA THR A 112 7.89 15.18 7.81
C THR A 112 6.80 15.75 8.73
N TYR A 113 5.61 16.01 8.19
CA TYR A 113 4.51 16.55 8.99
C TYR A 113 3.98 15.53 10.00
N TRP A 114 3.99 14.24 9.67
CA TRP A 114 3.58 13.20 10.60
C TRP A 114 4.54 13.10 11.78
N ARG A 115 5.85 13.13 11.52
CA ARG A 115 6.87 13.14 12.58
C ARG A 115 6.70 14.33 13.53
N GLN A 116 6.39 15.50 12.99
CA GLN A 116 6.19 16.73 13.77
C GLN A 116 4.91 16.73 14.59
N THR A 117 3.81 16.21 14.02
CA THR A 117 2.47 16.31 14.62
C THR A 117 2.05 15.10 15.43
N GLY A 118 2.73 13.96 15.23
CA GLY A 118 2.36 12.66 15.80
C GLY A 118 1.02 12.13 15.29
N SER A 119 0.45 12.70 14.21
CA SER A 119 -0.91 12.39 13.76
C SER A 119 -0.97 12.29 12.24
N PHE A 120 -1.40 11.12 11.76
CA PHE A 120 -1.60 10.87 10.33
C PHE A 120 -2.58 11.87 9.71
N ASP A 121 -3.73 12.13 10.35
CA ASP A 121 -4.74 13.06 9.85
C ASP A 121 -4.18 14.49 9.72
N LYS A 122 -3.42 14.97 10.71
CA LYS A 122 -2.77 16.29 10.64
C LYS A 122 -1.73 16.34 9.52
N ALA A 123 -0.98 15.26 9.33
CA ALA A 123 0.04 15.16 8.29
C ALA A 123 -0.57 15.15 6.88
N VAL A 124 -1.66 14.40 6.67
CA VAL A 124 -2.42 14.37 5.41
C VAL A 124 -3.01 15.75 5.09
N ARG A 125 -3.52 16.46 6.10
CA ARG A 125 -4.00 17.85 5.93
C ARG A 125 -2.89 18.80 5.50
N ALA A 126 -1.72 18.70 6.13
CA ALA A 126 -0.60 19.57 5.81
C ALA A 126 0.03 19.25 4.45
N ALA A 127 0.14 17.97 4.08
CA ALA A 127 0.77 17.54 2.84
C ALA A 127 -0.15 17.67 1.62
N TYR A 128 -1.44 17.39 1.77
CA TYR A 128 -2.36 17.21 0.63
C TYR A 128 -3.60 18.11 0.67
N GLY A 129 -3.75 18.95 1.70
CA GLY A 129 -4.88 19.88 1.82
C GLY A 129 -6.24 19.20 2.05
N MET A 130 -6.26 17.95 2.50
CA MET A 130 -7.49 17.19 2.76
C MET A 130 -7.44 16.46 4.10
N THR A 131 -8.58 16.03 4.63
CA THR A 131 -8.63 15.24 5.87
C THR A 131 -8.22 13.79 5.59
N GLY A 132 -7.80 13.06 6.63
CA GLY A 132 -7.56 11.61 6.53
C GLY A 132 -8.81 10.85 6.08
N GLU A 133 -10.00 11.27 6.52
CA GLU A 133 -11.28 10.70 6.07
C GLU A 133 -11.55 11.00 4.59
N ALA A 134 -11.24 12.22 4.11
CA ALA A 134 -11.39 12.60 2.71
C ALA A 134 -10.41 11.80 1.83
N PHE A 135 -9.16 11.64 2.28
CA PHE A 135 -8.20 10.74 1.66
C PHE A 135 -8.73 9.31 1.60
N GLU A 136 -9.33 8.81 2.70
CA GLU A 136 -9.90 7.45 2.72
C GLU A 136 -10.97 7.27 1.64
N LYS A 137 -11.89 8.22 1.53
CA LYS A 137 -12.93 8.22 0.50
C LYS A 137 -12.34 8.32 -0.90
N HIS A 138 -11.32 9.16 -1.09
CA HIS A 138 -10.64 9.36 -2.36
C HIS A 138 -9.98 8.07 -2.85
N TRP A 139 -9.14 7.42 -2.04
CA TRP A 139 -8.45 6.20 -2.48
C TRP A 139 -9.45 5.07 -2.76
N ARG A 140 -10.51 4.92 -1.95
CA ARG A 140 -11.56 3.91 -2.19
C ARG A 140 -12.28 4.13 -3.50
N SER A 141 -12.60 5.40 -3.82
CA SER A 141 -13.22 5.76 -5.09
C SER A 141 -12.32 5.43 -6.29
N ARG A 142 -11.04 5.83 -6.22
CA ARG A 142 -10.03 5.56 -7.27
C ARG A 142 -9.82 4.06 -7.48
N THR A 143 -9.75 3.31 -6.39
CA THR A 143 -9.57 1.86 -6.39
C THR A 143 -10.78 1.15 -6.99
N ARG A 144 -12.01 1.55 -6.63
CA ARG A 144 -13.23 1.04 -7.27
C ARG A 144 -13.29 1.34 -8.75
N ALA A 145 -12.93 2.56 -9.17
CA ALA A 145 -12.95 2.92 -10.59
C ALA A 145 -11.99 2.04 -11.41
N ARG A 146 -10.80 1.75 -10.87
CA ARG A 146 -9.81 0.86 -11.48
C ARG A 146 -10.32 -0.57 -11.59
N TYR A 147 -10.80 -1.17 -10.49
CA TYR A 147 -11.33 -2.53 -10.51
C TYR A 147 -12.64 -2.67 -11.29
N GLY A 148 -13.50 -1.65 -11.29
CA GLY A 148 -14.73 -1.63 -12.09
C GLY A 148 -14.45 -1.58 -13.59
N ALA A 149 -13.44 -0.84 -14.02
CA ALA A 149 -13.00 -0.82 -15.42
C ALA A 149 -12.44 -2.19 -15.86
N LEU A 150 -11.67 -2.87 -14.99
CA LEU A 150 -11.17 -4.23 -15.26
C LEU A 150 -12.32 -5.23 -15.44
N SER A 151 -13.36 -5.16 -14.61
CA SER A 151 -14.56 -6.00 -14.75
C SER A 151 -15.31 -5.79 -16.07
N PHE A 152 -15.32 -4.55 -16.58
CA PHE A 152 -15.93 -4.27 -17.88
C PHE A 152 -15.13 -4.88 -19.03
N VAL A 153 -13.79 -4.73 -19.03
CA VAL A 153 -12.91 -5.31 -20.06
C VAL A 153 -12.99 -6.84 -20.08
N ALA A 154 -13.00 -7.47 -18.89
CA ALA A 154 -13.09 -8.93 -18.76
C ALA A 154 -14.43 -9.52 -19.23
N ASN A 155 -15.53 -8.74 -19.19
CA ASN A 155 -16.84 -9.18 -19.69
C ASN A 155 -17.05 -8.93 -21.19
N VAL A 156 -16.20 -8.12 -21.83
CA VAL A 156 -16.31 -7.73 -23.25
C VAL A 156 -15.27 -8.45 -24.12
N SER A 157 -14.33 -9.19 -23.50
CA SER A 157 -13.30 -10.02 -24.17
C SER A 157 -13.70 -11.50 -24.13
#